data_AF-A0A559RZT4-F1
#
_entry.id   AF-A0A559RZT4-F1
#
_cell.length_a   1.000
_cell.length_b   1.000
_cell.length_c   1.000
_cell.angle_alpha   90.00
_cell.angle_beta   90.00
_cell.angle_gamma   90.00
#
_symmetry.space_group_name_H-M   'P 1'
#
loop_
_entity.id
_entity.type
_entity.pdbx_description
1 polymer ?
#
loop_
_entity_poly.entity_id
_entity_poly.type
_entity_poly.pdbx_seq_one_letter_code
_entity_poly.pdbx_strand_id
1 'polypeptide(L)'
;MSSINVISIDEIENRGLVLIDKNQLLNLLVEVNIKTSVDKRVKWIDRKTAIAKYGVTVDWLQKNELNPNSVLKVMHGKGRTSKKKYNEQSLIDEQNRLAI
;
A
#
# COMPACT_ATOMS: atom_id res chain seq x y z
N MET A 1 24.41 -9.84 29.52
CA MET A 1 24.11 -11.21 29.06
C MET A 1 22.61 -11.33 28.92
N SER A 2 22.09 -11.58 27.72
CA SER A 2 20.65 -11.80 27.52
C SER A 2 20.33 -13.25 27.87
N SER A 3 19.42 -13.45 28.82
CA SER A 3 18.97 -14.77 29.25
C SER A 3 18.14 -15.40 28.13
N ILE A 4 18.53 -16.59 27.64
CA ILE A 4 17.69 -17.36 26.73
C ILE A 4 16.54 -17.93 27.56
N ASN A 5 15.32 -17.44 27.31
CA ASN A 5 14.10 -18.02 27.87
C ASN A 5 13.66 -19.18 26.98
N VAL A 6 13.68 -20.39 27.53
CA VAL A 6 13.17 -21.60 26.88
C VAL A 6 11.74 -21.80 27.34
N ILE A 7 10.81 -21.92 26.39
CA ILE A 7 9.38 -22.13 26.64
C ILE A 7 9.03 -23.55 26.14
N SER A 8 8.31 -24.32 26.94
CA SER A 8 7.87 -25.66 26.54
C SER A 8 6.66 -25.60 25.60
N ILE A 9 6.42 -26.67 24.84
CA ILE A 9 5.25 -26.77 23.95
C ILE A 9 3.94 -26.66 24.75
N ASP A 10 3.87 -27.26 25.93
CA ASP A 10 2.69 -27.20 26.81
C ASP A 10 2.41 -25.76 27.30
N GLU A 11 3.45 -24.95 27.51
CA GLU A 11 3.29 -23.53 27.86
C GLU A 11 2.77 -22.70 26.69
N ILE A 12 3.08 -23.07 25.45
CA ILE A 12 2.58 -22.39 24.25
C ILE A 12 1.06 -22.57 24.16
N GLU A 13 0.58 -23.81 24.34
CA GLU A 13 -0.86 -24.12 24.30
C GLU A 13 -1.64 -23.46 25.44
N ASN A 14 -1.12 -23.53 26.67
CA ASN A 14 -1.76 -22.93 27.85
C ASN A 14 -1.85 -21.39 27.78
N ARG A 15 -1.01 -20.75 26.96
CA ARG A 15 -1.01 -19.30 26.72
C ARG A 15 -1.82 -18.90 25.47
N GLY A 16 -2.48 -19.85 24.79
CA GLY A 16 -3.23 -19.60 23.57
C GLY A 16 -2.35 -19.25 22.36
N LEU A 17 -1.07 -19.63 22.40
CA LEU A 17 -0.14 -19.46 21.30
C LEU A 17 -0.14 -20.72 20.43
N VAL A 18 0.21 -20.59 19.16
CA VAL A 18 0.26 -21.71 18.21
C VAL A 18 1.59 -21.69 17.47
N LEU A 19 2.24 -22.85 17.35
CA LEU A 19 3.42 -23.03 16.50
C LEU A 19 2.97 -23.22 15.05
N ILE A 20 3.44 -22.34 14.17
CA ILE A 20 3.14 -22.39 12.74
C ILE A 20 4.45 -22.47 11.98
N ASP A 21 4.49 -23.31 10.95
CA ASP A 21 5.61 -23.33 10.01
C ASP A 21 5.75 -21.96 9.34
N LYS A 22 6.98 -21.45 9.30
CA LYS A 22 7.25 -20.11 8.78
C LYS A 22 6.82 -19.96 7.32
N ASN A 23 7.02 -20.98 6.49
CA ASN A 23 6.66 -20.92 5.07
C ASN A 23 5.14 -20.95 4.88
N GLN A 24 4.43 -21.74 5.67
CA GLN A 24 2.97 -21.76 5.68
C GLN A 24 2.38 -20.41 6.09
N LEU A 25 2.94 -19.77 7.12
CA LEU A 25 2.53 -18.42 7.52
C LEU A 25 2.77 -17.41 6.39
N LEU A 26 3.95 -17.47 5.75
CA LEU A 26 4.28 -16.59 4.63
C LEU A 26 3.32 -16.78 3.45
N ASN A 27 3.02 -18.03 3.10
CA ASN A 27 2.08 -18.36 2.04
C ASN A 27 0.67 -17.87 2.36
N LEU A 28 0.21 -18.03 3.61
CA LEU A 28 -1.08 -17.51 4.05
C LEU A 28 -1.14 -15.98 3.94
N LEU A 29 -0.08 -15.27 4.36
CA LEU A 29 -0.01 -13.81 4.23
C LEU A 29 -0.04 -13.37 2.76
N VAL A 30 0.65 -14.09 1.88
CA VAL A 30 0.62 -13.84 0.43
C VAL A 30 -0.78 -14.09 -0.13
N GLU A 31 -1.41 -15.21 0.21
CA GLU A 31 -2.74 -15.58 -0.27
C GLU A 31 -3.81 -14.60 0.20
N VAL A 32 -3.77 -14.20 1.48
CA VAL A 32 -4.66 -13.17 2.03
C VAL A 32 -4.42 -11.85 1.31
N ASN A 33 -3.17 -11.46 1.05
CA ASN A 33 -2.86 -10.24 0.32
C ASN A 33 -3.38 -10.29 -1.12
N ILE A 34 -3.29 -11.43 -1.81
CA ILE A 34 -3.85 -11.61 -3.16
C ILE A 34 -5.38 -11.55 -3.13
N LYS A 35 -6.03 -12.28 -2.21
CA LYS A 35 -7.50 -12.30 -2.06
C LYS A 35 -8.08 -10.95 -1.65
N THR A 36 -7.34 -10.16 -0.89
CA THR A 36 -7.74 -8.81 -0.45
C THR A 36 -7.19 -7.70 -1.34
N SER A 37 -6.38 -8.03 -2.36
CA SER A 37 -5.80 -7.04 -3.28
C SER A 37 -6.91 -6.46 -4.15
N VAL A 38 -7.47 -5.35 -3.69
CA VAL A 38 -8.31 -4.49 -4.53
C VAL A 38 -7.49 -4.09 -5.74
N ASP A 39 -7.99 -4.40 -6.94
CA ASP A 39 -7.32 -4.03 -8.19
C ASP A 39 -7.11 -2.50 -8.22
N LYS A 40 -5.84 -2.10 -8.06
CA LYS A 40 -5.43 -0.70 -8.00
C LYS A 40 -5.56 0.01 -9.35
N ARG A 41 -5.68 -0.75 -10.45
CA ARG A 41 -5.84 -0.20 -11.81
C ARG A 41 -7.17 0.53 -11.98
N VAL A 42 -8.21 0.08 -11.28
CA VAL A 42 -9.55 0.70 -11.33
C VAL A 42 -9.83 1.64 -10.15
N LYS A 43 -8.93 1.68 -9.17
CA LYS A 43 -9.14 2.42 -7.93
C LYS A 43 -8.70 3.88 -8.05
N TRP A 44 -9.60 4.77 -7.63
CA TRP A 44 -9.40 6.21 -7.62
C TRP A 44 -9.45 6.73 -6.19
N ILE A 45 -8.38 7.37 -5.75
CA ILE A 45 -8.22 7.89 -4.38
C ILE A 45 -8.12 9.40 -4.37
N ASP A 46 -8.47 10.03 -3.24
CA ASP A 46 -8.32 11.47 -3.09
C ASP A 46 -6.88 11.87 -2.76
N ARG A 47 -6.59 13.17 -2.82
CA ARG A 47 -5.26 13.72 -2.53
C ARG A 47 -4.77 13.33 -1.13
N LYS A 48 -5.64 13.40 -0.12
CA LYS A 48 -5.29 13.11 1.28
C LYS A 48 -4.82 11.65 1.42
N THR A 49 -5.54 10.73 0.79
CA THR A 49 -5.20 9.31 0.78
C THR A 49 -3.92 9.05 0.00
N ALA A 50 -3.72 9.72 -1.15
CA ALA A 50 -2.49 9.58 -1.93
C ALA A 50 -1.25 9.98 -1.12
N ILE A 51 -1.29 11.13 -0.44
CA ILE A 51 -0.20 11.61 0.42
C ILE A 51 0.05 10.63 1.56
N ALA A 52 -1.00 10.23 2.29
CA ALA A 52 -0.85 9.36 3.46
C ALA A 52 -0.33 7.96 3.12
N LYS A 53 -0.74 7.39 1.99
CA LYS A 53 -0.42 6.01 1.61
C LYS A 53 0.88 5.88 0.82
N TYR A 54 1.17 6.84 -0.06
CA TYR A 54 2.28 6.76 -1.01
C TYR A 54 3.41 7.75 -0.72
N GLY A 55 3.26 8.57 0.33
CA GLY A 55 4.30 9.52 0.75
C GLY A 55 4.60 10.63 -0.26
N VAL A 56 3.72 10.84 -1.24
CA VAL A 56 3.84 11.93 -2.22
C VAL A 56 3.46 13.27 -1.60
N THR A 57 4.01 14.37 -2.11
CA THR A 57 3.66 15.73 -1.67
C THR A 57 2.61 16.36 -2.58
N VAL A 58 1.99 17.45 -2.11
CA VAL A 58 1.06 18.25 -2.95
C VAL A 58 1.77 18.80 -4.18
N ASP A 59 3.00 19.30 -4.00
CA ASP A 59 3.83 19.83 -5.09
C ASP A 59 4.18 18.74 -6.11
N TRP A 60 4.55 17.54 -5.64
CA TRP A 60 4.82 16.40 -6.51
C TRP A 60 3.59 16.05 -7.38
N LEU A 61 2.39 16.04 -6.80
CA LEU A 61 1.16 15.78 -7.55
C LEU A 61 0.90 16.86 -8.60
N GLN A 62 1.05 18.14 -8.23
CA GLN A 62 0.85 19.26 -9.16
C GLN A 62 1.86 19.27 -10.31
N LYS A 63 3.13 19.03 -10.01
CA LYS A 63 4.20 18.95 -11.01
C LYS A 63 3.94 17.83 -12.02
N ASN A 64 3.54 16.65 -11.53
CA ASN A 64 3.27 15.50 -12.40
C ASN A 64 1.90 15.56 -13.08
N GLU A 65 0.94 16.34 -12.56
CA GLU A 65 -0.30 16.68 -13.27
C GLU A 65 -0.05 17.56 -14.49
N LEU A 66 0.93 18.47 -14.42
CA LEU A 66 1.25 19.43 -15.48
C LEU A 66 2.30 18.91 -16.46
N ASN A 67 2.97 17.80 -16.15
CA ASN A 67 4.02 17.23 -16.98
C ASN A 67 3.43 16.36 -18.09
N PRO A 68 3.66 16.66 -19.38
CA PRO A 68 3.15 15.85 -20.50
C PRO A 68 3.70 14.42 -20.55
N ASN A 69 4.87 14.19 -19.96
CA ASN A 69 5.53 12.87 -19.92
C ASN A 69 5.19 12.05 -18.68
N SER A 70 4.36 12.59 -17.78
CA SER A 70 3.91 11.89 -16.59
C SER A 70 2.90 10.81 -16.95
N VAL A 71 3.00 9.65 -16.30
CA VAL A 71 1.99 8.58 -16.43
C VAL A 71 0.85 8.74 -15.41
N LEU A 72 0.90 9.78 -14.57
CA LEU A 72 -0.09 10.06 -13.54
C LEU A 72 -1.46 10.35 -14.16
N LYS A 73 -2.46 9.53 -13.80
CA LYS A 73 -3.84 9.70 -14.27
C LYS A 73 -4.68 10.41 -13.21
N VAL A 74 -5.29 11.53 -13.60
CA VAL A 74 -6.10 12.38 -12.71
C VAL A 74 -7.50 12.58 -13.26
N MET A 75 -8.49 12.32 -12.41
CA MET A 75 -9.89 12.53 -12.68
C MET A 75 -10.32 13.87 -12.07
N HIS A 76 -10.69 14.80 -12.92
CA HIS A 76 -11.26 16.09 -12.54
C HIS A 76 -12.77 15.94 -12.34
N GLY A 77 -13.30 16.44 -11.23
CA GLY A 77 -14.74 16.47 -11.05
C GLY A 77 -15.41 17.53 -11.93
N LYS A 78 -16.73 17.40 -12.14
CA LYS A 78 -17.50 18.26 -13.05
C LYS A 78 -17.60 19.72 -12.60
N GLY A 79 -17.53 19.98 -11.29
CA GLY A 79 -17.64 21.33 -10.74
C GLY A 79 -16.28 21.94 -10.38
N ARG A 80 -16.19 23.27 -10.38
CA ARG A 80 -14.98 24.02 -9.99
C ARG A 80 -14.45 23.64 -8.60
N THR A 81 -15.33 23.27 -7.68
CA THR A 81 -15.01 22.87 -6.29
C THR A 81 -14.88 21.36 -6.10
N SER A 82 -15.12 20.56 -7.16
CA SER A 82 -15.07 19.12 -7.05
C SER A 82 -13.63 18.65 -6.79
N LYS A 83 -13.47 17.75 -5.80
CA LYS A 83 -12.17 17.20 -5.44
C LYS A 83 -11.62 16.34 -6.58
N LYS A 84 -10.35 16.56 -6.94
CA LYS A 84 -9.63 15.69 -7.87
C LYS A 84 -9.42 14.30 -7.25
N LYS A 85 -9.42 13.28 -8.10
CA LYS A 85 -9.03 11.92 -7.72
C LYS A 85 -7.87 11.44 -8.58
N TYR A 86 -7.06 10.56 -8.02
CA TYR A 86 -5.85 10.02 -8.62
C TYR A 86 -6.01 8.51 -8.77
N ASN A 87 -5.63 7.99 -9.93
CA ASN A 87 -5.62 6.55 -10.12
C ASN A 87 -4.46 5.95 -9.31
N GLU A 88 -4.78 4.96 -8.48
CA GLU A 88 -3.85 4.41 -7.50
C GLU A 88 -2.66 3.70 -8.17
N GLN A 89 -2.88 2.96 -9.25
CA GLN A 89 -1.79 2.33 -10.01
C GLN A 89 -0.87 3.36 -10.66
N SER A 90 -1.44 4.41 -11.29
CA SER A 90 -0.62 5.44 -11.95
C SER A 90 0.29 6.22 -11.01
N LEU A 91 -0.08 6.35 -9.72
CA LEU A 91 0.78 6.94 -8.70
C LEU A 91 2.05 6.09 -8.49
N ILE A 92 1.87 4.78 -8.37
CA ILE A 92 2.95 3.81 -8.20
C ILE A 92 3.85 3.80 -9.43
N ASP A 93 3.25 3.75 -10.62
CA ASP A 93 3.98 3.71 -11.89
C ASP A 93 4.84 4.97 -12.08
N GLU A 94 4.30 6.16 -11.76
CA GLU A 94 5.04 7.42 -11.87
C GLU A 94 6.16 7.53 -10.82
N GLN A 95 5.96 7.04 -9.59
CA GLN A 95 7.03 6.95 -8.59
C GLN A 95 8.16 6.02 -9.07
N ASN A 96 7.83 4.87 -9.63
CA ASN A 96 8.82 3.95 -10.19
C ASN A 96 9.58 4.56 -11.38
N ARG A 97 8.88 5.31 -12.25
CA ARG A 97 9.49 6.02 -13.39
C ARG A 97 10.52 7.06 -12.95
N LEU A 98 10.28 7.75 -11.85
CA LEU A 98 11.14 8.81 -11.31
C LEU A 98 12.23 8.29 -10.36
N ALA A 99 12.14 7.04 -9.91
CA ALA A 99 13.13 6.41 -9.03
C ALA A 99 14.34 5.85 -9.79
N ILE A 100 14.31 5.89 -11.12
CA ILE A 100 15.41 5.59 -12.04
C ILE A 100 16.15 6.88 -12.37
#